data_AF-A0A352S754-F1
#
_entry.id   AF-A0A352S754-F1
#
_cell.length_a   1.000
_cell.length_b   1.000
_cell.length_c   1.000
_cell.angle_alpha   90.00
_cell.angle_beta   90.00
_cell.angle_gamma   90.00
#
_symmetry.space_group_name_H-M   'P 1'
#
loop_
_entity.id
_entity.type
_entity.pdbx_description
1 polymer ?
#
loop_
_entity_poly.entity_id
_entity_poly.type
_entity_poly.pdbx_seq_one_letter_code
_entity_poly.pdbx_strand_id
1 'polypeptide(L)'
;MTPIDIVITYDFICPWCWIGHQSLKAGIEQAGMAGRFRSQYQPYELNPDMPKPSSDRKAYRSRKFGSWERSQVLDAEVAAAGKRVGLAFNYDRILV
;
A
#
# COMPACT_ATOMS: atom_id res chain seq x y z
N MET A 1 26.81 -12.68 13.27
CA MET A 1 26.32 -12.78 11.88
C MET A 1 25.80 -11.42 11.47
N THR A 2 26.20 -10.92 10.29
CA THR A 2 25.78 -9.61 9.78
C THR A 2 24.30 -9.66 9.37
N PRO A 3 23.47 -8.67 9.74
CA PRO A 3 22.09 -8.61 9.29
C PRO A 3 22.01 -8.42 7.77
N ILE A 4 20.98 -8.96 7.14
CA ILE A 4 20.63 -8.65 5.75
C ILE A 4 19.84 -7.35 5.76
N ASP A 5 20.34 -6.35 5.02
CA ASP A 5 19.66 -5.05 4.92
C ASP A 5 18.55 -5.10 3.87
N ILE A 6 17.35 -4.62 4.24
CA ILE A 6 16.22 -4.43 3.34
C ILE A 6 15.85 -2.96 3.34
N VAL A 7 15.95 -2.32 2.18
CA VAL A 7 15.46 -0.95 1.97
C VAL A 7 14.07 -1.01 1.36
N ILE A 8 13.10 -0.36 2.00
CA ILE A 8 11.68 -0.40 1.64
C ILE A 8 11.24 1.00 1.27
N THR A 9 10.99 1.22 -0.02
CA THR A 9 10.35 2.45 -0.49
C THR A 9 8.85 2.39 -0.20
N TYR A 10 8.32 3.38 0.52
CA TYR A 10 6.96 3.31 1.07
C TYR A 10 6.22 4.65 0.96
N ASP A 11 4.96 4.59 0.54
CA ASP A 11 4.01 5.69 0.59
C ASP A 11 2.77 5.27 1.40
N PHE A 12 2.33 6.13 2.33
CA PHE A 12 1.16 5.91 3.18
C PHE A 12 -0.17 5.81 2.42
N ILE A 13 -0.29 6.43 1.25
CA ILE A 13 -1.52 6.33 0.45
C ILE A 13 -1.53 5.08 -0.45
N CYS A 14 -0.39 4.38 -0.57
CA CYS A 14 -0.27 3.20 -1.42
C CYS A 14 -0.78 1.95 -0.69
N PRO A 15 -1.92 1.37 -1.11
CA PRO A 15 -2.42 0.18 -0.42
C PRO A 15 -1.53 -1.06 -0.66
N TRP A 16 -0.85 -1.12 -1.81
CA TRP A 16 0.08 -2.20 -2.12
C TRP A 16 1.35 -2.16 -1.27
N CYS A 17 1.78 -0.98 -0.83
CA CYS A 17 2.89 -0.86 0.13
C CYS A 17 2.53 -1.54 1.46
N TRP A 18 1.29 -1.36 1.95
CA TRP A 18 0.84 -2.03 3.19
C TRP A 18 0.70 -3.55 3.02
N ILE A 19 0.16 -4.01 1.89
CA ILE A 19 0.10 -5.43 1.55
C ILE A 19 1.51 -6.03 1.48
N GLY A 20 2.43 -5.36 0.78
CA GLY A 20 3.82 -5.78 0.65
C GLY A 20 4.54 -5.86 1.99
N HIS A 21 4.30 -4.91 2.90
CA HIS A 21 4.81 -4.94 4.27
C HIS A 21 4.36 -6.21 5.02
N GLN A 22 3.06 -6.54 4.97
CA GLN A 22 2.54 -7.75 5.62
C GLN A 22 3.09 -9.03 4.98
N SER A 23 3.16 -9.08 3.65
CA SER A 23 3.73 -10.21 2.91
C SER A 23 5.20 -10.42 3.26
N LEU A 24 5.99 -9.34 3.34
CA LEU A 24 7.41 -9.41 3.71
C LEU A 24 7.57 -9.96 5.13
N LYS A 25 6.80 -9.45 6.08
CA LYS A 25 6.81 -9.93 7.47
C LYS A 25 6.49 -11.43 7.53
N ALA A 26 5.42 -11.86 6.88
CA ALA A 26 5.03 -13.27 6.83
C ALA A 26 6.10 -14.15 6.17
N GLY A 27 6.71 -13.69 5.08
CA GLY A 27 7.79 -14.42 4.40
C GLY A 27 9.04 -14.60 5.28
N ILE A 28 9.43 -13.57 6.03
CA ILE A 28 10.57 -13.64 6.97
C ILE A 28 10.29 -14.65 8.10
N GLU A 29 9.06 -14.65 8.63
CA GLU A 29 8.62 -15.61 9.65
C GLU A 29 8.64 -17.04 9.11
N GLN A 30 8.04 -17.27 7.92
CA GLN A 30 8.01 -18.59 7.27
C GLN A 30 9.40 -19.13 6.94
N ALA A 31 10.34 -18.26 6.59
CA ALA A 31 11.73 -18.64 6.33
C ALA A 31 12.53 -18.99 7.61
N GLY A 32 11.96 -18.79 8.81
CA GLY A 32 12.70 -18.99 10.07
C GLY A 32 13.84 -17.99 10.26
N MET A 33 13.75 -16.82 9.63
CA MET A 33 14.80 -15.81 9.58
C MET A 33 14.48 -14.57 10.44
N ALA A 34 13.61 -14.72 11.45
CA ALA A 34 13.33 -13.66 12.40
C ALA A 34 14.63 -13.15 13.04
N GLY A 35 14.79 -11.82 13.10
CA GLY A 35 16.01 -11.18 13.64
C GLY A 35 17.24 -11.22 12.72
N ARG A 36 17.15 -11.80 11.52
CA ARG A 36 18.23 -11.79 10.52
C ARG A 36 18.24 -10.55 9.63
N PHE A 37 17.14 -9.80 9.60
CA PHE A 37 16.97 -8.65 8.71
C PHE A 37 16.96 -7.34 9.48
N ARG A 38 17.49 -6.29 8.85
CA ARG A 38 17.38 -4.90 9.29
C ARG A 38 16.65 -4.12 8.20
N SER A 39 15.44 -3.65 8.52
CA SER A 39 14.62 -2.89 7.58
C SER A 39 14.86 -1.38 7.73
N GLN A 40 14.98 -0.68 6.61
CA GLN A 40 15.00 0.79 6.55
C GLN A 40 13.90 1.25 5.59
N TYR A 41 13.09 2.21 6.02
CA TYR A 41 12.04 2.79 5.19
C TYR A 41 12.54 4.07 4.51
N GLN A 42 12.41 4.10 3.19
CA GLN A 42 12.65 5.28 2.37
C GLN A 42 11.28 5.89 2.03
N PRO A 43 11.04 7.16 2.39
CA PRO A 43 9.78 7.81 2.07
C PRO A 43 9.62 7.96 0.55
N TYR A 44 8.38 7.84 0.08
CA TYR A 44 8.01 8.07 -1.30
C TYR A 44 6.66 8.76 -1.36
N GLU A 45 6.47 9.59 -2.39
CA GLU A 45 5.18 10.22 -2.69
C GLU A 45 4.76 9.78 -4.09
N LEU A 46 3.66 9.03 -4.19
CA LEU A 46 3.08 8.59 -5.46
C LEU A 46 2.50 9.76 -6.25
N ASN A 47 2.14 10.85 -5.57
CA ASN A 47 1.62 12.06 -6.18
C ASN A 47 2.23 13.29 -5.48
N PRO A 48 3.51 13.60 -5.72
CA PRO A 48 4.19 14.71 -5.04
C PRO A 48 3.57 16.08 -5.39
N ASP A 49 2.99 16.19 -6.59
CA ASP A 49 2.36 17.42 -7.07
C ASP A 49 0.87 17.55 -6.70
N MET A 50 0.35 16.67 -5.81
CA MET A 50 -1.07 16.71 -5.44
C MET A 50 -1.36 17.99 -4.64
N PRO A 51 -2.27 18.87 -5.12
CA PRO A 51 -2.58 20.11 -4.43
C PRO A 51 -3.27 19.85 -3.10
N LYS A 52 -3.00 20.71 -2.11
CA LYS A 52 -3.79 20.83 -0.87
C LYS A 52 -4.86 21.91 -1.09
N PRO A 53 -6.13 21.74 -0.67
CA PRO A 53 -6.73 20.59 0.00
C PRO A 53 -7.02 19.42 -0.97
N SER A 54 -7.15 18.21 -0.40
CA SER A 54 -7.29 16.97 -1.16
C SER A 54 -8.39 17.09 -2.23
N SER A 55 -8.00 16.87 -3.48
CA SER A 55 -8.95 16.79 -4.58
C SER A 55 -10.01 15.73 -4.30
N ASP A 56 -11.28 16.01 -4.65
CA ASP A 56 -12.37 15.03 -4.66
C ASP A 56 -11.87 13.68 -5.20
N ARG A 57 -11.91 12.65 -4.38
CA ARG A 57 -11.31 11.35 -4.67
C ARG A 57 -11.90 10.73 -5.91
N LYS A 58 -13.22 10.87 -6.12
CA LYS A 58 -13.89 10.34 -7.30
C LYS A 58 -13.34 11.01 -8.55
N ALA A 59 -13.26 12.33 -8.58
CA ALA A 59 -12.72 13.09 -9.70
C ALA A 59 -11.24 12.77 -9.95
N TYR A 60 -10.42 12.78 -8.89
CA TYR A 60 -8.99 12.45 -8.98
C TYR A 60 -8.77 11.03 -9.52
N ARG A 61 -9.44 10.03 -8.95
CA ARG A 61 -9.29 8.64 -9.36
C ARG A 61 -9.89 8.36 -10.72
N SER A 62 -10.98 9.04 -11.10
CA SER A 62 -11.51 8.95 -12.47
C SER A 62 -10.52 9.50 -13.48
N ARG A 63 -9.86 10.63 -13.21
CA ARG A 63 -8.78 11.15 -14.08
C ARG A 63 -7.59 10.20 -14.14
N LYS A 64 -7.19 9.62 -13.00
CA LYS A 64 -6.02 8.73 -12.92
C LYS A 64 -6.23 7.36 -13.56
N PHE A 65 -7.43 6.79 -13.42
CA PHE A 65 -7.72 5.41 -13.80
C PHE A 65 -8.75 5.28 -14.94
N GLY A 66 -9.15 6.39 -15.55
CA GLY A 66 -10.06 6.45 -16.70
C GLY A 66 -11.55 6.58 -16.34
N SER A 67 -12.00 5.95 -15.26
CA SER A 67 -13.38 6.12 -14.76
C SER A 67 -13.52 5.81 -13.27
N TRP A 68 -14.66 6.19 -12.70
CA TRP A 68 -14.98 5.87 -11.31
C TRP A 68 -15.21 4.37 -11.12
N GLU A 69 -15.91 3.75 -12.06
CA GLU A 69 -16.20 2.31 -12.07
C GLU A 69 -14.91 1.51 -12.12
N ARG A 70 -13.96 1.90 -12.99
CA ARG A 70 -12.65 1.25 -13.07
C ARG A 70 -11.89 1.42 -11.76
N SER A 71 -11.94 2.61 -11.16
CA SER A 71 -11.34 2.85 -9.84
C SER A 71 -11.89 1.92 -8.76
N GLN A 72 -13.21 1.69 -8.72
CA GLN A 72 -13.83 0.80 -7.74
C GLN A 72 -13.45 -0.67 -7.96
N VAL A 73 -13.29 -1.11 -9.22
CA VAL A 73 -12.76 -2.45 -9.52
C VAL A 73 -11.35 -2.62 -8.95
N LEU A 74 -10.47 -1.62 -9.14
CA LEU A 74 -9.12 -1.66 -8.57
C LEU A 74 -9.13 -1.67 -7.04
N ASP A 75 -10.01 -0.91 -6.42
CA ASP A 75 -10.19 -0.92 -4.96
C ASP A 75 -10.65 -2.30 -4.46
N ALA A 76 -11.54 -2.98 -5.19
CA ALA A 76 -11.98 -4.35 -4.87
C ALA A 76 -10.85 -5.38 -5.02
N GLU A 77 -10.02 -5.27 -6.06
CA GLU A 77 -8.84 -6.13 -6.25
C GLU A 77 -7.85 -5.99 -5.09
N VAL A 78 -7.59 -4.75 -4.67
CA VAL A 78 -6.73 -4.44 -3.52
C VAL A 78 -7.32 -4.98 -2.22
N ALA A 79 -8.63 -4.79 -1.99
CA ALA A 79 -9.29 -5.32 -0.79
C ALA A 79 -9.21 -6.86 -0.74
N ALA A 80 -9.41 -7.53 -1.88
CA ALA A 80 -9.27 -8.98 -1.99
C ALA A 80 -7.84 -9.45 -1.72
N ALA A 81 -6.83 -8.75 -2.24
CA ALA A 81 -5.42 -9.05 -1.96
C ALA A 81 -5.05 -8.80 -0.49
N GLY A 82 -5.51 -7.68 0.08
CA GLY A 82 -5.36 -7.34 1.49
C GLY A 82 -5.89 -8.42 2.43
N LYS A 83 -7.08 -8.95 2.13
CA LYS A 83 -7.69 -10.03 2.92
C LYS A 83 -6.79 -11.26 3.01
N ARG A 84 -6.06 -11.61 1.94
CA ARG A 84 -5.15 -12.77 1.93
C ARG A 84 -3.96 -12.61 2.89
N VAL A 85 -3.62 -11.37 3.25
CA VAL A 85 -2.53 -11.04 4.17
C VAL A 85 -3.02 -10.48 5.51
N GLY A 86 -4.31 -10.70 5.83
CA GLY A 86 -4.91 -10.32 7.10
C GLY A 86 -5.28 -8.83 7.23
N LEU A 87 -5.36 -8.10 6.11
CA LEU A 87 -5.73 -6.68 6.09
C LEU A 87 -7.20 -6.47 5.70
N ALA A 88 -7.82 -5.46 6.30
CA ALA A 88 -9.18 -5.04 6.00
C ALA A 88 -9.19 -3.60 5.44
N PHE A 89 -9.57 -3.45 4.17
CA PHE A 89 -9.71 -2.16 3.50
C PHE A 89 -11.16 -1.69 3.54
N ASN A 90 -11.41 -0.50 4.09
CA ASN A 90 -12.74 0.11 4.24
C ASN A 90 -12.85 1.37 3.34
N TYR A 91 -12.85 1.17 2.02
CA TYR A 91 -12.89 2.29 1.05
C TYR A 91 -14.18 3.10 1.10
N ASP A 92 -15.27 2.51 1.57
CA ASP A 92 -16.57 3.12 1.82
C ASP A 92 -16.53 4.20 2.91
N ARG A 93 -15.53 4.16 3.80
CA ARG A 93 -15.37 5.13 4.90
C ARG A 93 -14.54 6.36 4.51
N ILE A 94 -14.09 6.46 3.27
CA ILE A 94 -13.33 7.61 2.81
C ILE A 94 -14.30 8.76 2.50
N LEU A 95 -14.21 9.83 3.28
CA LEU A 95 -15.18 10.93 3.30
C LEU A 95 -14.97 11.98 2.18
N VAL A 96 -13.84 11.93 1.47
CA VAL A 96 -13.41 12.92 0.46
C VAL A 96 -12.66 12.26 -0.68
#